data_AF-A0A098TFH7-F1
#
_entry.id   AF-A0A098TFH7-F1
#
_cell.length_a   1.000
_cell.length_b   1.000
_cell.length_c   1.000
_cell.angle_alpha   90.00
_cell.angle_beta   90.00
_cell.angle_gamma   90.00
#
_symmetry.space_group_name_H-M   'P 1'
#
loop_
_entity.id
_entity.type
_entity.pdbx_description
1 polymer ?
#
loop_
_entity_poly.entity_id
_entity_poly.type
_entity_poly.pdbx_seq_one_letter_code
_entity_poly.pdbx_strand_id
1 'polypeptide(L)' 'MVGKETKAEIDKLKKRYKDLGGSIDDLLEAISRGSTTSDAVLSRELTKARMELASIARRLQGLQNDDD' A
#
# COMPACT_ATOMS: atom_id res chain seq x y z
N MET A 1 -22.63 11.23 -14.18
CA MET A 1 -21.21 10.93 -14.48
C MET A 1 -20.43 10.43 -13.26
N VAL A 2 -20.90 10.72 -12.03
CA VAL A 2 -20.26 10.37 -10.74
C VAL A 2 -19.79 8.91 -10.59
N GLY A 3 -20.65 7.91 -10.86
CA GLY A 3 -20.28 6.49 -10.61
C GLY A 3 -19.12 5.93 -11.46
N LYS A 4 -18.80 6.53 -12.62
CA LYS A 4 -17.64 6.08 -13.44
C LYS A 4 -16.33 6.63 -12.90
N GLU A 5 -16.35 7.84 -12.35
CA GLU A 5 -15.17 8.50 -11.75
C GLU A 5 -14.80 7.81 -10.44
N THR A 6 -15.78 7.49 -9.59
CA THR A 6 -15.58 6.72 -8.35
C THR A 6 -15.01 5.32 -8.63
N LYS A 7 -15.54 4.60 -9.63
CA LYS A 7 -15.03 3.27 -10.00
C LYS A 7 -13.58 3.30 -10.49
N ALA A 8 -13.23 4.27 -11.33
CA ALA A 8 -11.86 4.44 -11.83
C ALA A 8 -10.89 4.80 -10.70
N GLU A 9 -11.32 5.59 -9.71
CA GLU A 9 -10.53 5.90 -8.52
C GLU A 9 -10.31 4.66 -7.65
N ILE A 10 -11.36 3.88 -7.39
CA ILE A 10 -11.27 2.61 -6.65
C ILE A 10 -10.32 1.63 -7.34
N ASP A 11 -10.40 1.47 -8.66
CA ASP A 11 -9.52 0.56 -9.40
C ASP A 11 -8.05 1.00 -9.33
N LYS A 12 -7.78 2.31 -9.38
CA LYS A 12 -6.43 2.87 -9.17
C LYS A 12 -5.91 2.59 -7.76
N LEU A 13 -6.75 2.79 -6.75
CA LEU A 13 -6.40 2.53 -5.34
C LEU A 13 -6.14 1.04 -5.09
N LYS A 14 -6.97 0.14 -5.65
CA LYS A 14 -6.75 -1.32 -5.56
C LYS A 14 -5.45 -1.75 -6.23
N LYS A 15 -5.13 -1.19 -7.40
CA LYS A 15 -3.86 -1.45 -8.07
C LYS A 15 -2.68 -1.02 -7.18
N ARG A 16 -2.71 0.21 -6.67
CA ARG A 16 -1.68 0.71 -5.76
C ARG A 16 -1.55 -0.13 -4.49
N TYR A 17 -2.66 -0.57 -3.91
CA TYR A 17 -2.65 -1.45 -2.74
C TYR A 17 -1.91 -2.75 -3.02
N LYS A 18 -2.18 -3.37 -4.19
CA LYS A 18 -1.50 -4.60 -4.61
C LYS A 18 0.00 -4.38 -4.87
N ASP A 19 0.33 -3.32 -5.61
CA ASP A 19 1.73 -3.00 -5.94
C ASP A 19 2.55 -2.75 -4.66
N LEU A 20 1.97 -2.02 -3.70
CA LEU A 20 2.60 -1.70 -2.43
C LEU A 20 2.73 -2.91 -1.50
N GLY A 21 1.77 -3.84 -1.55
CA GLY A 21 1.87 -5.14 -0.89
C GLY A 21 3.08 -5.95 -1.40
N GLY A 22 3.27 -6.00 -2.72
CA GLY A 22 4.45 -6.63 -3.32
C GLY A 22 5.76 -5.98 -2.87
N SER A 23 5.84 -4.64 -2.86
CA SER A 23 7.01 -3.92 -2.35
C SER A 23 7.31 -4.21 -0.87
N ILE A 24 6.28 -4.42 -0.05
CA ILE A 24 6.46 -4.82 1.35
C ILE A 24 7.07 -6.21 1.45
N ASP A 25 6.59 -7.16 0.64
CA ASP A 25 7.13 -8.53 0.61
C ASP A 25 8.60 -8.53 0.16
N ASP A 26 8.95 -7.76 -0.88
CA ASP A 26 10.33 -7.59 -1.34
C ASP A 26 11.24 -7.00 -0.25
N LEU A 27 10.75 -5.98 0.48
CA LEU A 27 11.48 -5.35 1.58
C LEU A 27 11.68 -6.32 2.75
N LEU A 28 10.67 -7.14 3.08
CA LEU A 28 10.78 -8.17 4.12
C LEU A 28 11.79 -9.25 3.72
N GLU A 29 11.78 -9.68 2.46
CA GLU A 29 12.73 -10.66 1.95
C GLU A 29 14.16 -10.09 1.92
N ALA A 30 14.33 -8.80 1.58
CA ALA A 30 15.60 -8.11 1.61
C ALA A 30 16.16 -7.98 3.04
N ILE A 31 15.32 -7.61 4.01
CA ILE A 31 15.68 -7.58 5.44
C ILE A 31 16.08 -8.97 5.91
N SER A 32 15.29 -10.00 5.56
CA SER A 32 15.57 -11.38 5.97
C SER A 32 16.87 -11.93 5.38
N ARG A 33 17.36 -11.38 4.25
CA ARG A 33 18.61 -11.77 3.59
C ARG A 33 19.81 -10.89 3.95
N GLY A 34 19.60 -9.79 4.68
CA GLY A 34 20.54 -8.68 4.81
C GLY A 34 21.50 -8.73 6.02
N SER A 35 22.56 -7.91 5.91
CA SER A 35 23.51 -7.57 6.98
C SER A 35 23.07 -6.26 7.68
N THR A 36 23.31 -6.19 8.99
CA THR A 36 22.85 -5.17 9.97
C THR A 36 22.93 -3.69 9.55
N THR A 37 23.81 -3.32 8.62
CA THR A 37 23.94 -1.92 8.16
C THR A 37 22.82 -1.49 7.20
N SER A 38 22.26 -2.40 6.40
CA SER A 38 21.15 -2.08 5.46
C SER A 38 19.77 -2.21 6.12
N ASP A 39 19.66 -2.93 7.23
CA ASP A 39 18.40 -3.19 7.93
C ASP A 39 17.70 -1.93 8.42
N ALA A 40 18.44 -0.92 8.89
CA ALA A 40 17.84 0.31 9.38
C ALA A 40 17.16 1.12 8.26
N VAL A 41 17.75 1.12 7.06
CA VAL A 41 17.18 1.79 5.89
C VAL A 41 15.95 1.01 5.39
N LEU A 42 16.09 -0.30 5.21
CA LEU A 42 15.00 -1.16 4.76
C LEU A 42 13.83 -1.18 5.74
N SER A 43 14.08 -1.17 7.05
CA SER A 43 13.04 -1.09 8.09
C SER A 43 12.27 0.23 8.03
N ARG A 44 12.96 1.33 7.70
CA ARG A 44 12.32 2.64 7.53
C ARG A 44 11.46 2.67 6.27
N GLU A 45 11.93 2.09 5.17
CA GLU A 45 11.16 1.97 3.94
C GLU A 45 9.93 1.07 4.12
N LEU A 46 10.09 -0.07 4.79
CA LEU A 46 9.00 -0.97 5.16
C LEU A 46 7.94 -0.25 6.01
N THR A 47 8.37 0.56 6.98
CA THR A 47 7.47 1.34 7.82
C THR A 47 6.65 2.34 6.98
N LYS A 48 7.30 3.06 6.05
CA LYS A 48 6.61 3.99 5.14
C LYS A 48 5.61 3.26 4.25
N ALA A 49 6.01 2.14 3.65
CA ALA A 49 5.15 1.34 2.79
C ALA A 49 3.92 0.83 3.56
N ARG A 50 4.09 0.37 4.80
CA ARG A 50 2.97 -0.04 5.66
C ARG A 50 2.01 1.11 5.98
N MET A 51 2.52 2.30 6.27
CA MET A 51 1.67 3.48 6.53
C MET A 51 0.87 3.88 5.29
N GLU A 52 1.50 3.87 4.12
CA GLU A 52 0.82 4.18 2.86
C GLU A 52 -0.23 3.12 2.53
N LEU A 53 0.05 1.83 2.75
CA LEU A 53 -0.90 0.74 2.56
C LEU A 53 -2.14 0.92 3.45
N ALA A 54 -1.94 1.24 4.72
CA ALA A 54 -3.03 1.50 5.67
C ALA A 54 -3.84 2.75 5.27
N SER A 55 -3.19 3.77 4.72
CA SER A 55 -3.86 4.97 4.20
C SER A 55 -4.75 4.62 3.00
N ILE A 56 -4.24 3.84 2.05
CA ILE A 56 -5.00 3.38 0.87
C ILE A 56 -6.17 2.49 1.30
N ALA A 57 -5.96 1.58 2.25
CA ALA A 57 -7.02 0.72 2.78
C ALA A 57 -8.17 1.53 3.40
N ARG A 58 -7.86 2.54 4.21
CA ARG A 58 -8.87 3.44 4.79
C ARG A 58 -9.62 4.23 3.72
N ARG A 59 -8.93 4.70 2.68
CA ARG A 59 -9.58 5.42 1.58
C ARG A 59 -10.49 4.51 0.76
N LEU A 60 -10.08 3.27 0.51
CA LEU A 60 -10.92 2.26 -0.13
C LEU A 60 -12.18 1.96 0.69
N GLN A 61 -12.04 1.82 2.01
CA GLN A 61 -13.16 1.57 2.90
C GLN A 61 -14.14 2.75 2.94
N GLY A 62 -13.65 3.99 2.98
CA GLY A 62 -14.49 5.19 2.92
C GLY A 62 -15.29 5.25 1.62
N LEU A 63 -14.63 5.04 0.48
CA LEU A 63 -15.29 5.04 -0.83
C LEU A 63 -16.29 3.89 -1.02
N GLN A 64 -16.14 2.78 -0.29
CA GLN A 64 -17.12 1.69 -0.30
C GLN A 64 -18.33 1.97 0.58
N ASN A 65 -18.18 2.72 1.66
CA ASN A 65 -19.29 3.09 2.55
C ASN A 65 -20.08 4.30 2.05
N ASP A 66 -19.50 5.17 1.23
CA ASP A 66 -20.19 6.32 0.61
C ASP A 66 -21.10 5.92 -0.58
N ASP A 67 -21.04 4.66 -1.02
CA ASP A 67 -21.80 4.11 -2.17
C ASP A 67 -23.05 3.30 -1.73
N ASP A 68 -23.33 3.22 -0.41
CA ASP A 68 -24.53 2.60 0.23
C ASP A 68 -25.52 3.69 0.71
#